data_AF-A0A7W8B9P0-F1
#
_entry.id   AF-A0A7W8B9P0-F1
#
_cell.length_a   1.000
_cell.length_b   1.000
_cell.length_c   1.000
_cell.angle_alpha   90.00
_cell.angle_beta   90.00
_cell.angle_gamma   90.00
#
_symmetry.space_group_name_H-M   'P 1'
#
loop_
_entity.id
_entity.type
_entity.pdbx_description
1 polymer ?
#
loop_
_entity_poly.entity_id
_entity_poly.type
_entity_poly.pdbx_seq_one_letter_code
_entity_poly.pdbx_strand_id
1 'polypeptide(L)'
;MNSANSLAKSLQANKDLVAEYIRLFYNDKDFDRARLLLTEGFVNHHHGVGAGRDRTVETFSAVAAAVPGFSLTVRRMVAEGDQVWTHSVARAAPDAQPSVVVDIWRIEDGRLAEHWDVGQGVPEGSSLEELVEDAG
;
A
#
# COMPACT_ATOMS: atom_id res chain seq x y z
N MET A 1 24.74 16.97 11.90
CA MET A 1 23.41 17.08 11.25
C MET A 1 22.41 17.44 12.34
N ASN A 2 21.48 18.38 12.10
CA ASN A 2 20.43 18.75 13.08
C ASN A 2 19.31 17.69 13.13
N SER A 3 18.72 17.46 14.30
CA SER A 3 17.59 16.55 14.58
C SER A 3 16.41 16.68 13.60
N ALA A 4 16.11 17.90 13.13
CA ALA A 4 15.05 18.09 12.12
C ALA A 4 15.39 17.42 10.77
N ASN A 5 16.67 17.45 10.38
CA ASN A 5 17.14 16.83 9.13
C ASN A 5 17.21 15.29 9.26
N SER A 6 17.52 14.76 10.45
CA SER A 6 17.46 13.30 10.67
C SER A 6 16.01 12.79 10.67
N LEU A 7 15.06 13.54 11.24
CA LEU A 7 13.65 13.18 11.20
C LEU A 7 13.09 13.23 9.77
N ALA A 8 13.37 14.29 9.01
CA ALA A 8 12.94 14.37 7.62
C ALA A 8 13.48 13.20 6.78
N LYS A 9 14.73 12.78 7.01
CA LYS A 9 15.33 11.61 6.37
C LYS A 9 14.66 10.30 6.79
N SER A 10 14.32 10.10 8.06
CA SER A 10 13.64 8.88 8.50
C SER A 10 12.22 8.80 7.92
N LEU A 11 11.50 9.92 7.88
CA LEU A 11 10.17 9.97 7.26
C LEU A 11 10.23 9.68 5.76
N GLN A 12 11.25 10.19 5.06
CA GLN A 12 11.43 9.86 3.64
C GLN A 12 11.78 8.38 3.44
N ALA A 13 12.67 7.81 4.25
CA ALA A 13 12.99 6.38 4.18
C ALA A 13 11.76 5.49 4.41
N ASN A 14 10.87 5.90 5.31
CA ASN A 14 9.59 5.21 5.54
C ASN A 14 8.69 5.25 4.30
N LYS A 15 8.57 6.42 3.65
CA LYS A 15 7.82 6.55 2.39
C LYS A 15 8.40 5.67 1.29
N ASP A 16 9.72 5.66 1.16
CA ASP A 16 10.43 4.88 0.14
C ASP A 16 10.21 3.38 0.33
N LEU A 17 10.24 2.90 1.58
CA LEU A 17 9.94 1.51 1.93
C LEU A 17 8.51 1.10 1.50
N VAL A 18 7.51 1.93 1.80
CA VAL A 18 6.12 1.65 1.40
C VAL A 18 5.95 1.71 -0.12
N ALA A 19 6.55 2.70 -0.79
CA ALA A 19 6.52 2.80 -2.24
C ALA A 19 7.17 1.58 -2.91
N GLU A 20 8.29 1.10 -2.37
CA GLU A 20 8.97 -0.10 -2.85
C GLU A 20 8.10 -1.35 -2.65
N TYR A 21 7.49 -1.52 -1.48
CA TYR A 21 6.60 -2.63 -1.22
C TYR A 21 5.39 -2.62 -2.15
N ILE A 22 4.73 -1.47 -2.33
CA ILE A 22 3.58 -1.37 -3.24
C ILE A 22 3.99 -1.73 -4.67
N ARG A 23 5.13 -1.22 -5.16
CA ARG A 23 5.64 -1.56 -6.49
C ARG A 23 5.88 -3.06 -6.61
N LEU A 24 6.66 -3.66 -5.72
CA LEU A 24 7.02 -5.08 -5.79
C LEU A 24 5.79 -5.99 -5.64
N PHE A 25 4.98 -5.74 -4.61
CA PHE A 25 3.88 -6.62 -4.22
C PHE A 25 2.68 -6.48 -5.16
N TYR A 26 2.19 -5.26 -5.37
CA TYR A 26 0.94 -5.03 -6.10
C TYR A 26 1.13 -4.84 -7.59
N ASN A 27 2.25 -4.29 -8.05
CA ASN A 27 2.41 -3.96 -9.48
C ASN A 27 3.28 -5.00 -10.20
N ASP A 28 4.49 -5.27 -9.70
CA ASP A 28 5.45 -6.19 -10.32
C ASP A 28 5.14 -7.67 -10.01
N LYS A 29 4.33 -7.93 -8.98
CA LYS A 29 4.00 -9.28 -8.46
C LYS A 29 5.25 -10.08 -8.04
N ASP A 30 6.31 -9.38 -7.63
CA ASP A 30 7.55 -9.94 -7.10
C ASP A 30 7.39 -10.21 -5.60
N PHE A 31 6.57 -11.23 -5.30
CA PHE A 31 6.17 -11.59 -3.94
C PHE A 31 7.35 -12.03 -3.07
N ASP A 32 8.36 -12.67 -3.66
CA ASP A 32 9.55 -13.12 -2.94
C ASP A 32 10.36 -11.92 -2.43
N ARG A 33 10.55 -10.87 -3.25
CA ARG A 33 11.24 -9.66 -2.80
C ARG A 33 10.38 -8.81 -1.89
N ALA A 34 9.10 -8.67 -2.17
CA ALA A 34 8.18 -7.93 -1.31
C ALA A 34 8.11 -8.53 0.11
N ARG A 35 8.12 -9.86 0.22
CA ARG A 35 8.13 -10.58 1.50
C ARG A 35 9.30 -10.18 2.41
N LEU A 36 10.46 -9.86 1.85
CA LEU A 36 11.65 -9.47 2.63
C LEU A 36 11.50 -8.11 3.31
N LEU A 37 10.58 -7.27 2.83
CA LEU A 37 10.29 -5.95 3.40
C LEU A 37 9.34 -6.03 4.60
N LEU A 38 8.72 -7.19 4.83
CA LEU A 38 7.81 -7.44 5.94
C LEU A 38 8.57 -7.99 7.16
N THR A 39 8.20 -7.58 8.36
CA THR A 39 8.66 -8.24 9.59
C THR A 39 8.16 -9.68 9.66
N GLU A 40 8.81 -10.52 10.46
CA GLU A 40 8.35 -11.89 10.69
C GLU A 40 6.95 -11.91 11.34
N GLY A 41 6.70 -10.97 12.25
CA GLY A 41 5.42 -10.79 12.95
C GLY A 41 4.42 -9.88 12.21
N PHE A 42 4.56 -9.67 10.89
CA PHE A 42 3.70 -8.76 10.15
C PHE A 42 2.22 -9.10 10.31
N VAL A 43 1.40 -8.11 10.65
CA VAL A 43 -0.06 -8.23 10.79
C VAL A 43 -0.75 -7.51 9.64
N ASN A 44 -1.66 -8.21 8.96
CA ASN A 44 -2.48 -7.63 7.91
C ASN A 44 -3.95 -7.66 8.34
N HIS A 45 -4.56 -6.49 8.41
CA HIS A 45 -5.97 -6.32 8.78
C HIS A 45 -6.91 -6.40 7.58
N HIS A 46 -6.40 -6.54 6.35
CA HIS A 46 -7.22 -6.74 5.17
C HIS A 46 -8.15 -7.94 5.35
N HIS A 47 -9.44 -7.71 5.11
CA HIS A 47 -10.47 -8.71 5.35
C HIS A 47 -10.20 -9.98 4.51
N GLY A 48 -10.16 -11.14 5.18
CA GLY A 48 -10.02 -12.44 4.53
C GLY A 48 -8.60 -12.94 4.28
N VAL A 49 -7.55 -12.17 4.60
CA VAL A 49 -6.14 -12.58 4.41
C VAL A 49 -5.64 -13.55 5.49
N GLY A 50 -6.19 -13.44 6.70
CA GLY A 50 -5.71 -14.19 7.87
C GLY A 50 -4.42 -13.60 8.46
N ALA A 51 -3.87 -14.24 9.49
CA ALA A 51 -2.78 -13.66 10.28
C ALA A 51 -1.39 -14.00 9.70
N GLY A 52 -0.52 -13.00 9.65
CA GLY A 52 0.92 -13.18 9.40
C GLY A 52 1.40 -12.82 7.99
N ARG A 53 2.72 -12.62 7.91
CA ARG A 53 3.46 -12.37 6.66
C ARG A 53 3.19 -13.43 5.58
N ASP A 54 3.36 -14.70 5.93
CA ASP A 54 3.20 -15.83 5.01
C ASP A 54 1.81 -15.89 4.40
N ARG A 55 0.78 -15.82 5.25
CA ARG A 55 -0.62 -15.84 4.81
C ARG A 55 -0.97 -14.66 3.93
N THR A 56 -0.39 -13.48 4.20
CA THR A 56 -0.51 -12.31 3.32
C THR A 56 0.03 -12.60 1.93
N VAL A 57 1.29 -13.05 1.85
CA VAL A 57 1.94 -13.31 0.56
C VAL A 57 1.20 -14.41 -0.22
N GLU A 58 0.86 -15.52 0.45
CA GLU A 58 0.12 -16.62 -0.16
C GLU A 58 -1.24 -16.14 -0.72
N THR A 59 -2.03 -15.43 0.09
CA THR A 59 -3.38 -15.00 -0.31
C THR A 59 -3.34 -14.07 -1.51
N PHE A 60 -2.49 -13.03 -1.47
CA PHE A 60 -2.41 -12.07 -2.57
C PHE A 60 -1.73 -12.65 -3.81
N SER A 61 -0.80 -13.60 -3.68
CA SER A 61 -0.24 -14.30 -4.84
C SER A 61 -1.30 -15.11 -5.60
N ALA A 62 -2.20 -15.78 -4.88
CA ALA A 62 -3.32 -16.49 -5.48
C ALA A 62 -4.32 -15.53 -6.14
N VAL A 63 -4.62 -14.40 -5.49
CA VAL A 63 -5.50 -13.36 -6.06
C VAL A 63 -4.88 -12.77 -7.33
N ALA A 64 -3.58 -12.43 -7.31
CA ALA A 64 -2.89 -11.85 -8.46
C ALA A 64 -2.89 -12.75 -9.69
N ALA A 65 -2.90 -14.09 -9.51
CA ALA A 65 -3.06 -15.03 -10.61
C ALA A 65 -4.44 -14.93 -11.30
N ALA A 66 -5.49 -14.56 -10.54
CA ALA A 66 -6.84 -14.35 -11.08
C ALA A 66 -7.04 -12.95 -11.67
N VAL A 67 -6.33 -11.94 -11.16
CA VAL A 67 -6.37 -10.55 -11.63
C VAL A 67 -4.98 -10.03 -12.03
N PRO A 68 -4.38 -10.58 -13.10
CA PRO A 68 -3.00 -10.23 -13.49
C PRO A 68 -2.83 -8.75 -13.87
N GLY A 69 -3.92 -8.11 -14.31
CA GLY A 69 -3.97 -6.68 -14.62
C GLY A 69 -4.14 -5.78 -13.40
N PHE A 70 -4.13 -6.33 -12.18
CA PHE A 70 -4.28 -5.52 -10.97
C PHE A 70 -3.13 -4.51 -10.85
N SER A 71 -3.46 -3.27 -10.54
CA SER A 71 -2.52 -2.19 -10.27
C SER A 71 -2.97 -1.33 -9.09
N LEU A 72 -2.01 -0.83 -8.31
CA LEU A 72 -2.21 0.15 -7.26
C LEU A 72 -1.33 1.37 -7.53
N THR A 73 -1.96 2.52 -7.81
CA THR A 73 -1.28 3.78 -8.13
C THR A 73 -1.44 4.77 -6.99
N VAL A 74 -0.36 5.07 -6.29
CA VAL A 74 -0.34 6.06 -5.20
C VAL A 74 -0.52 7.47 -5.77
N ARG A 75 -1.51 8.22 -5.28
CA ARG A 75 -1.76 9.63 -5.64
C ARG A 75 -1.05 10.59 -4.69
N ARG A 76 -1.04 10.25 -3.40
CA ARG A 76 -0.38 11.02 -2.35
C ARG A 76 0.00 10.11 -1.19
N MET A 77 1.03 10.53 -0.46
CA MET A 77 1.59 9.77 0.65
C MET A 77 2.10 10.71 1.74
N VAL A 78 1.71 10.44 2.98
CA VAL A 78 2.17 11.15 4.16
C VAL A 78 2.85 10.17 5.11
N ALA A 79 3.88 10.64 5.81
CA ALA A 79 4.57 9.85 6.83
C ALA A 79 4.64 10.67 8.12
N GLU A 80 4.33 10.02 9.24
CA GLU A 80 4.36 10.61 10.57
C GLU A 80 4.84 9.53 11.55
N GLY A 81 5.91 9.84 12.30
CA GLY A 81 6.54 8.86 13.20
C GLY A 81 6.95 7.59 12.45
N ASP A 82 6.42 6.46 12.90
CA ASP A 82 6.62 5.13 12.34
C ASP A 82 5.51 4.70 11.35
N GLN A 83 4.61 5.61 10.99
CA GLN A 83 3.49 5.32 10.08
C GLN A 83 3.61 6.02 8.74
N VAL A 84 3.08 5.37 7.71
CA VAL A 84 2.92 5.92 6.36
C VAL A 84 1.51 5.63 5.88
N TRP A 85 0.86 6.67 5.35
CA TRP A 85 -0.49 6.59 4.83
C TRP A 85 -0.44 6.88 3.34
N THR A 86 -1.12 6.05 2.55
CA THR A 86 -1.26 6.21 1.10
C THR A 86 -2.71 6.46 0.75
N HIS A 87 -2.94 7.34 -0.21
CA HIS A 87 -4.21 7.46 -0.91
C HIS A 87 -3.97 7.05 -2.36
N SER A 88 -4.60 5.97 -2.78
CA SER A 88 -4.24 5.22 -3.98
C SER A 88 -5.46 4.95 -4.84
N VAL A 89 -5.23 4.73 -6.14
CA VAL A 89 -6.23 4.21 -7.06
C VAL A 89 -5.90 2.76 -7.38
N ALA A 90 -6.82 1.85 -7.05
CA ALA A 90 -6.76 0.45 -7.39
C ALA A 90 -7.59 0.17 -8.66
N ARG A 91 -7.08 -0.69 -9.52
CA ARG A 91 -7.81 -1.24 -10.67
C ARG A 91 -7.54 -2.74 -10.76
N ALA A 92 -8.57 -3.55 -10.99
CA ALA A 92 -8.42 -5.00 -11.18
C ALA A 92 -7.90 -5.37 -12.58
N ALA A 93 -8.13 -4.50 -13.56
CA ALA A 93 -7.61 -4.55 -14.92
C ALA A 93 -7.52 -3.12 -15.48
N PRO A 94 -6.76 -2.85 -16.56
CA PRO A 94 -6.57 -1.50 -17.09
C PRO A 94 -7.86 -0.73 -17.40
N ASP A 95 -8.91 -1.44 -17.85
CA ASP A 95 -10.23 -0.92 -18.23
C ASP A 95 -11.31 -1.15 -17.16
N ALA A 96 -10.96 -1.74 -16.01
CA ALA A 96 -11.90 -1.95 -14.92
C ALA A 96 -12.25 -0.65 -14.20
N GLN A 97 -13.49 -0.61 -13.65
CA GLN A 97 -13.91 0.47 -12.77
C GLN A 97 -12.93 0.61 -11.60
N PRO A 98 -12.39 1.82 -11.33
CA PRO A 98 -11.42 2.00 -10.26
C PRO A 98 -12.09 2.01 -8.89
N SER A 99 -11.27 1.70 -7.89
CA SER A 99 -11.54 1.98 -6.48
C SER A 99 -10.48 2.92 -5.93
N VAL A 100 -10.85 3.71 -4.96
CA VAL A 100 -9.93 4.53 -4.16
C VAL A 100 -9.67 3.79 -2.85
N VAL A 101 -8.41 3.68 -2.48
CA VAL A 101 -7.96 2.95 -1.28
C VAL A 101 -7.11 3.88 -0.42
N VAL A 102 -7.36 3.85 0.88
CA VAL A 102 -6.43 4.38 1.87
C VAL A 102 -5.76 3.20 2.55
N ASP A 103 -4.44 3.13 2.45
CA ASP A 103 -3.64 2.16 3.20
C ASP A 103 -2.87 2.88 4.30
N ILE A 104 -2.73 2.23 5.45
CA ILE A 104 -1.93 2.67 6.59
C ILE A 104 -0.93 1.57 6.89
N TRP A 105 0.34 1.96 6.98
CA TRP A 105 1.46 1.06 7.22
C TRP A 105 2.19 1.47 8.48
N ARG A 106 2.41 0.53 9.41
CA ARG A 106 3.33 0.72 10.54
C ARG A 106 4.69 0.10 10.21
N ILE A 107 5.76 0.77 10.59
CA ILE A 107 7.14 0.36 10.34
C ILE A 107 7.84 0.07 11.67
N GLU A 108 8.62 -0.99 11.69
CA GLU A 108 9.43 -1.40 12.84
C GLU A 108 10.80 -1.88 12.33
N ASP A 109 11.86 -1.32 12.87
CA ASP A 109 13.25 -1.64 12.49
C ASP A 109 13.49 -1.66 10.97
N GLY A 110 12.93 -0.65 10.27
CA GLY A 110 13.08 -0.49 8.82
C GLY A 110 12.30 -1.50 7.97
N ARG A 111 11.31 -2.20 8.54
CA ARG A 111 10.44 -3.14 7.84
C ARG A 111 8.96 -2.87 8.16
N LEU A 112 8.08 -3.26 7.24
CA LEU A 112 6.64 -3.14 7.44
C LEU A 112 6.19 -4.17 8.47
N ALA A 113 5.55 -3.69 9.53
CA ALA A 113 5.15 -4.51 10.66
C ALA A 113 3.63 -4.68 10.76
N GLU A 114 2.87 -3.75 10.20
CA GLU A 114 1.41 -3.81 10.26
C GLU A 114 0.76 -3.03 9.11
N HIS A 115 -0.39 -3.51 8.66
CA HIS A 115 -1.14 -2.91 7.56
C HIS A 115 -2.64 -2.88 7.83
N TRP A 116 -3.26 -1.74 7.56
CA TRP A 116 -4.71 -1.56 7.50
C TRP A 116 -5.07 -0.91 6.17
N ASP A 117 -6.27 -1.22 5.68
CA ASP A 117 -6.83 -0.53 4.53
C ASP A 117 -8.33 -0.30 4.69
N VAL A 118 -8.81 0.69 3.94
CA VAL A 118 -10.22 0.85 3.58
C VAL A 118 -10.31 1.22 2.11
N GLY A 119 -11.28 0.63 1.41
CA GLY A 119 -11.50 0.87 -0.01
C GLY A 119 -12.92 1.32 -0.30
N GLN A 120 -13.06 2.20 -1.28
CA GLN A 120 -14.35 2.64 -1.81
C GLN A 120 -14.31 2.60 -3.34
N GLY A 121 -15.29 1.95 -3.97
CA GLY A 121 -15.52 2.09 -5.41
C GLY A 121 -16.02 3.49 -5.74
N VAL A 122 -15.74 3.98 -6.95
CA VAL A 122 -16.31 5.28 -7.38
C VAL A 122 -17.84 5.24 -7.31
N PRO A 123 -18.49 6.11 -6.51
CA PRO A 123 -19.95 6.13 -6.40
C PRO A 123 -20.65 6.40 -7.73
N GLU A 124 -21.86 5.88 -7.88
CA GLU A 124 -22.69 6.19 -9.05
C GLU A 124 -22.96 7.70 -9.12
N GLY A 125 -22.79 8.28 -10.31
CA GLY A 125 -22.96 9.72 -10.54
C GLY A 125 -21.75 10.58 -10.14
N SER A 126 -20.65 9.98 -9.68
CA SER A 126 -19.37 10.67 -9.43
C SER A 126 -18.30 10.30 -10.46
N SER A 127 -17.20 11.05 -10.48
CA SER A 127 -15.99 10.72 -11.25
C SER A 127 -14.84 10.28 -10.36
N LEU A 128 -13.80 9.67 -10.95
CA LEU A 128 -12.58 9.36 -10.20
C LEU A 128 -11.87 10.66 -9.81
N GLU A 129 -11.86 11.64 -10.72
CA GLU A 129 -11.21 12.92 -10.58
C GLU A 129 -11.72 13.67 -9.35
N GLU A 130 -13.04 13.68 -9.13
CA GLU A 130 -13.67 14.26 -7.94
C GLU A 130 -13.16 13.67 -6.62
N LEU A 131 -12.76 12.40 -6.61
CA LEU A 131 -12.28 11.72 -5.40
C LEU A 131 -10.77 11.88 -5.18
N VAL A 132 -10.00 12.15 -6.23
CA VAL A 132 -8.52 12.05 -6.16
C VAL A 132 -7.77 13.30 -6.53
N GLU A 133 -8.38 14.28 -7.15
CA GLU A 133 -7.72 15.55 -7.48
C GLU A 133 -7.81 16.55 -6.33
N ASP A 134 -6.80 17.41 -6.24
CA ASP A 134 -6.83 18.51 -5.28
C ASP A 134 -7.81 19.57 -5.83
N ALA A 135 -8.66 20.14 -4.97
CA ALA A 135 -9.49 21.27 -5.35
C ALA A 135 -8.58 22.45 -5.72
N GLY A 136 -8.72 22.94 -6.96
CA GLY A 136 -8.00 24.11 -7.47
C GLY A 136 -8.41 25.43 -6.81
#